data_AF-A0A2D6KDV2-F1
#
_entry.id   AF-A0A2D6KDV2-F1
#
_cell.length_a   1.000
_cell.length_b   1.000
_cell.length_c   1.000
_cell.angle_alpha   90.00
_cell.angle_beta   90.00
_cell.angle_gamma   90.00
#
_symmetry.space_group_name_H-M   'P 1'
#
loop_
_entity.id
_entity.type
_entity.pdbx_description
1 polymer ?
#
loop_
_entity_poly.entity_id
_entity_poly.type
_entity_poly.pdbx_seq_one_letter_code
_entity_poly.pdbx_strand_id
1 'polypeptide(L)' 'MKIKVSISMEESTLKEVQEHIAESIFRSQSHFIESATKKYLKEVKNG' A
#
# COMPACT_ATOMS: atom_id res chain seq x y z
N MET A 1 -12.45 10.83 -7.07
CA MET A 1 -13.11 10.66 -5.75
C MET A 1 -12.37 9.58 -4.99
N LYS A 2 -12.08 9.76 -3.69
CA LYS A 2 -11.37 8.75 -2.87
C LYS A 2 -12.33 8.16 -1.84
N ILE A 3 -12.28 6.84 -1.64
CA ILE A 3 -13.05 6.12 -0.62
C ILE A 3 -12.10 5.83 0.54
N LYS A 4 -12.50 6.17 1.77
CA LYS A 4 -11.74 5.84 2.97
C LYS A 4 -12.14 4.44 3.44
N VAL A 5 -11.15 3.59 3.61
CA VAL A 5 -11.31 2.24 4.16
C VAL A 5 -10.53 2.13 5.46
N SER A 6 -11.07 1.38 6.41
CA SER A 6 -10.37 1.00 7.65
C SER A 6 -10.08 -0.50 7.57
N ILE A 7 -8.84 -0.88 7.85
CA ILE A 7 -8.40 -2.28 7.83
C ILE A 7 -7.63 -2.60 9.09
N SER A 8 -7.74 -3.84 9.54
CA SER A 8 -6.88 -4.41 10.57
C SER A 8 -5.69 -5.09 9.91
N MET A 9 -4.49 -4.80 10.38
CA MET A 9 -3.24 -5.39 9.91
C MET A 9 -2.37 -5.72 11.12
N GLU A 10 -1.46 -6.68 10.95
CA GLU A 10 -0.41 -6.92 11.94
C GLU A 10 0.49 -5.69 12.09
N GLU A 11 0.92 -5.43 13.34
CA GLU A 11 1.75 -4.28 13.68
C GLU A 11 3.11 -4.33 12.98
N SER A 12 3.72 -5.51 12.90
CA SER A 12 4.98 -5.78 12.18
C SER A 12 4.89 -5.31 10.73
N THR A 13 3.85 -5.75 10.02
CA THR A 13 3.60 -5.35 8.63
C THR A 13 3.43 -3.84 8.48
N LEU A 14 2.76 -3.19 9.44
CA LEU A 14 2.55 -1.75 9.37
C LEU A 14 3.86 -0.97 9.58
N LYS A 15 4.74 -1.46 10.46
CA LYS A 15 6.08 -0.88 10.67
C LYS A 15 6.96 -1.01 9.44
N GLU A 16 7.04 -2.20 8.84
CA GLU A 16 7.81 -2.41 7.60
C GLU A 16 7.34 -1.47 6.49
N VAL A 17 6.02 -1.31 6.34
CA VAL A 17 5.45 -0.37 5.37
C VAL A 17 5.87 1.08 5.67
N GLN A 18 5.85 1.51 6.94
CA GLN A 18 6.24 2.87 7.32
C GLN A 18 7.73 3.14 7.09
N GLU A 19 8.60 2.18 7.43
CA GLU A 19 10.03 2.26 7.18
C GLU A 19 10.32 2.43 5.68
N HIS A 20 9.70 1.60 4.84
CA HIS A 20 9.85 1.73 3.39
C HIS A 20 9.25 3.01 2.82
N ILE A 21 8.19 3.57 3.40
CA ILE A 21 7.65 4.86 2.96
C ILE A 21 8.67 5.98 3.20
N ALA A 22 9.32 6.00 4.36
CA ALA A 22 10.28 7.04 4.74
C ALA A 22 11.46 7.15 3.75
N GLU A 23 11.86 6.05 3.13
CA GLU A 23 12.98 5.98 2.19
C GLU A 23 12.57 6.02 0.71
N SER A 24 11.28 6.20 0.41
CA SER A 24 10.74 6.01 -0.94
C SER A 24 10.15 7.26 -1.60
N ILE A 25 9.74 7.11 -2.85
CA ILE A 25 8.97 8.09 -3.61
C ILE A 25 7.52 8.27 -3.12
N PHE A 26 7.06 7.46 -2.16
CA PHE A 26 5.66 7.44 -1.75
C PHE A 26 5.36 8.56 -0.75
N ARG A 27 4.38 9.41 -1.09
CA ARG A 27 3.96 10.55 -0.26
C ARG A 27 3.24 10.17 1.04
N SER A 28 2.69 8.96 1.12
CA SER A 28 1.93 8.47 2.28
C SER A 28 1.66 6.97 2.20
N GLN A 29 1.23 6.39 3.32
CA GLN A 29 0.79 5.00 3.39
C GLN A 29 -0.37 4.68 2.45
N SER A 30 -1.36 5.56 2.33
CA SER A 30 -2.44 5.37 1.35
C SER A 30 -1.92 5.34 -0.08
N HIS A 31 -0.92 6.17 -0.42
CA HIS A 31 -0.34 6.19 -1.76
C HIS A 31 0.44 4.90 -2.06
N PHE A 32 1.19 4.40 -1.09
CA PHE A 32 1.88 3.11 -1.18
C PHE A 32 0.90 1.97 -1.38
N ILE A 33 -0.12 1.85 -0.51
CA ILE A 33 -1.11 0.77 -0.58
C ILE A 33 -1.89 0.83 -1.91
N GLU A 34 -2.27 2.02 -2.38
CA GLU A 34 -2.95 2.19 -3.67
C GLU A 34 -2.08 1.72 -4.85
N SER A 35 -0.78 2.04 -4.83
CA SER A 35 0.17 1.60 -5.84
C SER A 35 0.36 0.08 -5.83
N ALA A 36 0.60 -0.51 -4.66
CA ALA A 36 0.76 -1.94 -4.48
C ALA A 36 -0.48 -2.71 -4.95
N THR A 37 -1.68 -2.24 -4.56
CA THR A 37 -2.96 -2.82 -4.97
C THR A 37 -3.12 -2.81 -6.49
N LYS A 38 -2.81 -1.68 -7.15
CA LYS A 38 -2.90 -1.57 -8.61
C LYS A 38 -1.92 -2.52 -9.31
N LYS A 39 -0.70 -2.66 -8.79
CA LYS A 39 0.30 -3.59 -9.34
C LYS A 39 -0.18 -5.03 -9.24
N TYR A 40 -0.61 -5.45 -8.06
CA TYR A 40 -1.09 -6.80 -7.82
C TYR A 40 -2.31 -7.14 -8.69
N LEU A 41 -3.30 -6.24 -8.78
CA LEU A 41 -4.47 -6.46 -9.63
C LEU A 41 -4.13 -6.53 -11.13
N LYS A 42 -3.08 -5.85 -11.59
CA LYS A 42 -2.60 -5.98 -12.97
C LYS A 42 -1.95 -7.35 -13.20
N GLU A 43 -1.13 -7.81 -12.26
CA GLU A 43 -0.49 -9.12 -12.33
C GLU A 43 -1.54 -10.25 -12.36
N VAL A 44 -2.55 -10.19 -11.49
CA VAL A 44 -3.66 -11.17 -11.47
C VAL A 44 -4.49 -11.16 -12.76
N LYS A 45 -4.66 -10.01 -13.41
CA LYS A 45 -5.41 -9.93 -14.68
C LYS A 45 -4.63 -10.41 -15.89
N ASN A 46 -3.30 -10.38 -15.82
CA ASN A 46 -2.40 -10.74 -16.90
C ASN A 46 -1.77 -12.13 -16.71
N GLY A 47 -2.11 -12.83 -15.62
CA GLY A 47 -1.68 -14.18 -15.30
C GLY A 47 -2.77 -15.23 -15.48
#